data_AF-A0A1X1FZF8-F1
#
_entry.id   AF-A0A1X1FZF8-F1
#
_cell.length_a   1.000
_cell.length_b   1.000
_cell.length_c   1.000
_cell.angle_alpha   90.00
_cell.angle_beta   90.00
_cell.angle_gamma   90.00
#
_symmetry.space_group_name_H-M   'P 1'
#
loop_
_entity.id
_entity.type
_entity.pdbx_description
1 polymer ?
#
loop_
_entity_poly.entity_id
_entity_poly.type
_entity_poly.pdbx_seq_one_letter_code
_entity_poly.pdbx_strand_id
1 'polypeptide(L)'
;MLKKIYQADFFLLPDKEFWHFYILLRKGKEFYYECAGRCTEKEPNSKGLYSYEHACFTLEGQVLSLNQKMRPSLIAYIQQTIKQNQEQFRKEIEMATKTTFTRQVEQVVNELGECLKKKDYKESWTKAGELNSLLKKEEAKTLAPQLLEQLQYELKGYYFINSEMEKLNKRFYAKGTKLIELAQV
;
A
#
# COMPACT_ATOMS: atom_id res chain seq x y z
N MET A 1 2.96 -3.20 -5.14
CA MET A 1 3.47 -1.93 -5.71
C MET A 1 4.86 -2.17 -6.27
N LEU A 2 5.13 -1.63 -7.46
CA LEU A 2 6.43 -1.67 -8.13
C LEU A 2 6.79 -0.24 -8.56
N LYS A 3 7.93 0.29 -8.13
CA LYS A 3 8.44 1.59 -8.57
C LYS A 3 9.93 1.48 -8.89
N LYS A 4 10.36 1.91 -10.07
CA LYS A 4 11.78 2.08 -10.37
C LYS A 4 12.28 3.32 -9.63
N ILE A 5 13.22 3.15 -8.71
CA ILE A 5 13.74 4.23 -7.87
C ILE A 5 15.17 4.62 -8.22
N TYR A 6 15.86 3.78 -9.00
CA TYR A 6 17.22 4.05 -9.44
C TYR A 6 17.49 3.36 -10.78
N GLN A 7 18.31 4.00 -11.59
CA GLN A 7 18.87 3.45 -12.82
C GLN A 7 20.24 4.05 -13.04
N ALA A 8 21.20 3.24 -13.48
CA ALA A 8 22.53 3.72 -13.86
C ALA A 8 23.13 2.86 -14.97
N ASP A 9 23.98 3.50 -15.76
CA ASP A 9 24.96 2.86 -16.63
C ASP A 9 26.33 3.03 -15.98
N PHE A 10 27.09 1.94 -15.86
CA PHE A 10 28.40 2.00 -15.22
C PHE A 10 29.35 0.91 -15.72
N PHE A 11 30.64 1.14 -15.51
CA PHE A 11 31.67 0.15 -15.77
C PHE A 11 31.94 -0.67 -14.51
N LEU A 12 31.66 -1.97 -14.55
CA LEU A 12 31.78 -2.88 -13.42
C LEU A 12 33.23 -3.36 -13.30
N LEU A 13 33.88 -3.00 -12.19
CA LEU A 13 35.17 -3.56 -11.80
C LEU A 13 34.95 -4.63 -10.71
N PRO A 14 35.67 -5.75 -10.73
CA PRO A 14 36.84 -6.07 -11.55
C PRO A 14 36.53 -6.72 -12.92
N ASP A 15 35.26 -6.99 -13.24
CA ASP A 15 34.86 -7.72 -14.45
C ASP A 15 35.23 -7.00 -15.76
N LYS A 16 35.45 -5.68 -15.72
CA LYS A 16 35.75 -4.82 -16.88
C LYS A 16 34.65 -4.85 -17.95
N GLU A 17 33.41 -4.89 -17.49
CA GLU A 17 32.22 -4.91 -18.36
C GLU A 17 31.40 -3.64 -18.18
N PHE A 18 30.72 -3.17 -19.23
CA PHE A 18 29.71 -2.11 -19.09
C PHE A 18 28.32 -2.67 -18.80
N TRP A 19 27.65 -2.10 -17.79
CA TRP A 19 26.38 -2.58 -17.27
C TRP A 19 25.30 -1.51 -17.29
N HIS A 20 24.10 -1.92 -17.67
CA HIS A 20 22.87 -1.18 -17.44
C HIS A 20 22.12 -1.79 -16.28
N PHE A 21 21.81 -1.01 -15.25
CA PHE A 21 21.29 -1.50 -13.98
C PHE A 21 20.11 -0.67 -13.47
N TYR A 22 19.21 -1.32 -12.73
CA TYR A 22 18.07 -0.69 -12.09
C TYR A 22 17.74 -1.29 -10.71
N ILE A 23 17.29 -0.42 -9.80
CA ILE A 23 16.72 -0.79 -8.51
C ILE A 23 15.22 -0.49 -8.55
N LEU A 24 14.45 -1.53 -8.25
CA LEU A 24 13.01 -1.51 -8.17
C LEU A 24 12.60 -1.63 -6.70
N LEU A 25 11.83 -0.67 -6.19
CA LEU A 25 11.15 -0.80 -4.91
C LEU A 25 9.92 -1.68 -5.07
N ARG A 26 9.88 -2.78 -4.32
CA ARG A 26 8.76 -3.72 -4.28
C ARG A 26 8.14 -3.73 -2.89
N LYS A 27 6.82 -3.96 -2.86
CA LYS A 27 6.08 -4.25 -1.62
C LYS A 27 5.56 -5.68 -1.66
N GLY A 28 6.14 -6.55 -0.84
CA GLY A 28 5.62 -7.88 -0.49
C GLY A 28 4.93 -7.82 0.87
N LYS A 29 5.31 -8.71 1.80
CA LYS A 29 4.98 -8.55 3.23
C LYS A 29 5.61 -7.27 3.79
N GLU A 30 6.87 -7.05 3.43
CA GLU A 30 7.64 -5.84 3.74
C GLU A 30 8.16 -5.23 2.42
N PHE A 31 8.70 -4.01 2.51
CA PHE A 31 9.39 -3.40 1.37
C PHE A 31 10.76 -4.04 1.18
N TYR A 32 11.14 -4.25 -0.07
CA TYR A 32 12.44 -4.77 -0.46
C TYR A 32 12.86 -4.19 -1.81
N TYR A 33 14.15 -4.29 -2.13
CA TYR A 33 14.67 -3.91 -3.42
C TYR A 33 14.79 -5.13 -4.32
N GLU A 34 14.21 -5.09 -5.51
CA GLU A 34 14.51 -6.01 -6.59
C GLU A 34 15.48 -5.30 -7.54
N CYS A 35 16.66 -5.89 -7.70
CA CYS A 35 17.75 -5.30 -8.44
C CYS A 35 18.04 -6.18 -9.64
N ALA A 36 18.18 -5.59 -10.81
CA ALA A 36 18.56 -6.32 -12.00
C ALA A 36 19.44 -5.48 -12.92
N GLY A 37 20.39 -6.15 -13.55
CA GLY A 37 21.34 -5.56 -14.46
C GLY A 37 21.59 -6.44 -15.66
N ARG A 38 21.97 -5.82 -16.78
CA ARG A 38 22.46 -6.53 -17.97
C ARG A 38 23.83 -6.01 -18.35
N CYS A 39 24.70 -6.93 -18.74
CA CYS A 39 25.93 -6.59 -19.44
C CYS A 39 25.57 -6.10 -20.85
N THR A 40 26.16 -4.98 -21.25
CA THR A 40 25.96 -4.39 -22.58
C THR A 40 26.76 -5.09 -23.66
N GLU A 41 27.80 -5.83 -23.29
CA GLU A 41 28.65 -6.61 -24.19
C GLU A 41 28.01 -7.95 -24.61
N LYS A 42 26.91 -8.34 -23.96
CA LYS A 42 26.15 -9.55 -24.30
C LYS A 42 25.00 -9.20 -25.24
N GLU A 43 25.12 -9.67 -26.47
CA GLU A 43 24.06 -9.61 -27.48
C GLU A 43 22.80 -10.36 -27.00
N PRO A 44 21.60 -9.95 -27.46
CA PRO A 44 20.38 -10.66 -27.15
C PRO A 44 20.38 -12.06 -27.80
N ASN A 45 19.59 -12.98 -27.24
CA ASN A 45 19.45 -14.32 -27.80
C ASN A 45 18.74 -14.31 -29.17
N SER A 46 18.60 -15.48 -29.81
CA SER A 46 17.95 -15.63 -31.12
C SER A 46 16.48 -15.15 -31.19
N LYS A 47 15.85 -14.86 -30.05
CA LYS A 47 14.50 -14.28 -29.94
C LYS A 47 14.52 -12.77 -29.65
N GLY A 48 15.69 -12.13 -29.67
CA GLY A 48 15.85 -10.70 -29.37
C GLY A 48 15.77 -10.36 -27.87
N LEU A 49 15.91 -11.34 -26.97
CA LEU A 49 15.82 -11.13 -25.52
C LEU A 49 17.19 -11.06 -24.85
N TYR A 50 17.40 -10.03 -24.02
CA TYR A 50 18.62 -9.87 -23.22
C TYR A 50 18.60 -10.73 -21.96
N SER A 51 19.78 -11.22 -21.56
CA SER A 51 19.97 -11.87 -20.27
C SER A 51 20.18 -10.84 -19.17
N TYR A 52 19.39 -10.93 -18.11
CA TYR A 52 19.56 -10.12 -16.91
C TYR A 52 20.07 -10.97 -15.76
N GLU A 53 21.00 -10.40 -15.01
CA GLU A 53 21.32 -10.86 -13.67
C GLU A 53 20.43 -10.12 -12.68
N HIS A 54 19.90 -10.82 -11.69
CA HIS A 54 18.97 -10.27 -10.74
C HIS A 54 19.19 -10.82 -9.33
N ALA A 55 18.88 -10.00 -8.33
CA ALA A 55 18.88 -10.38 -6.93
C ALA A 55 17.94 -9.45 -6.15
N CYS A 56 17.37 -9.95 -5.06
CA CYS A 56 16.57 -9.16 -4.14
C CYS A 56 17.40 -8.77 -2.92
N PHE A 57 17.11 -7.61 -2.33
CA PHE A 57 17.83 -7.07 -1.18
C PHE A 57 16.86 -6.51 -0.13
N THR A 58 17.24 -6.61 1.15
CA THR A 58 16.60 -5.86 2.22
C THR A 58 16.82 -4.35 2.03
N LEU A 59 16.12 -3.52 2.82
CA LEU A 59 16.29 -2.07 2.77
C LEU A 59 17.69 -1.61 3.23
N GLU A 60 18.38 -2.47 3.99
CA GLU A 60 19.75 -2.30 4.46
C GLU A 60 20.79 -2.83 3.46
N GLY A 61 20.35 -3.40 2.33
CA GLY A 61 21.24 -3.94 1.30
C GLY A 61 21.73 -5.37 1.57
N GLN A 62 21.08 -6.14 2.44
CA GLN A 62 21.40 -7.56 2.60
C GLN A 62 20.71 -8.39 1.52
N VAL A 63 21.39 -9.36 0.92
CA VAL A 63 20.81 -10.20 -0.14
C VAL A 63 19.70 -11.08 0.44
N LEU A 64 18.52 -11.03 -0.17
CA LEU A 64 17.42 -11.96 0.05
C LEU A 64 17.62 -13.16 -0.89
N SER A 65 17.44 -14.39 -0.39
CA SER A 65 17.76 -15.66 -1.09
C SER A 65 16.96 -15.94 -2.38
N LEU A 66 16.14 -15.01 -2.84
CA LEU A 66 15.35 -15.13 -4.07
C LEU A 66 16.25 -14.98 -5.30
N ASN A 67 16.58 -16.14 -5.91
CA ASN A 67 17.10 -16.29 -7.27
C ASN A 67 18.46 -15.61 -7.49
N GLN A 68 19.45 -16.06 -6.72
CA GLN A 68 20.85 -15.60 -6.75
C GLN A 68 21.56 -16.04 -8.04
N LYS A 69 21.24 -15.38 -9.16
CA LYS A 69 22.01 -15.49 -10.42
C LYS A 69 22.96 -14.32 -10.63
N MET A 70 23.01 -13.40 -9.67
CA MET A 70 23.83 -12.21 -9.72
C MET A 70 25.24 -12.48 -9.17
N ARG A 71 26.26 -12.06 -9.92
CA ARG A 71 27.66 -12.24 -9.53
C ARG A 71 28.05 -11.37 -8.31
N PRO A 72 29.07 -11.78 -7.54
CA PRO A 72 29.49 -11.06 -6.32
C PRO A 72 29.89 -9.59 -6.55
N SER A 73 30.55 -9.25 -7.66
CA SER A 73 30.95 -7.87 -7.97
C SER A 73 29.76 -6.95 -8.16
N LEU A 74 28.73 -7.42 -8.86
CA LEU A 74 27.48 -6.68 -9.05
C LEU A 74 26.70 -6.56 -7.74
N ILE A 75 26.67 -7.61 -6.92
CA ILE A 75 26.12 -7.54 -5.55
C ILE A 75 26.83 -6.44 -4.74
N ALA A 76 28.16 -6.43 -4.71
CA ALA A 76 28.94 -5.45 -3.96
C ALA A 76 28.66 -4.01 -4.44
N TYR A 77 28.60 -3.79 -5.75
CA TYR A 77 28.21 -2.50 -6.32
C TYR A 77 26.83 -2.07 -5.82
N ILE A 78 25.82 -2.95 -5.89
CA ILE A 78 24.45 -2.65 -5.48
C ILE A 78 24.37 -2.32 -4.00
N GLN A 79 25.07 -3.06 -3.16
CA GLN A 79 25.14 -2.78 -1.72
C GLN A 79 25.70 -1.39 -1.46
N GLN A 80 26.75 -1.01 -2.18
CA GLN A 80 27.31 0.33 -2.11
C GLN A 80 26.33 1.40 -2.61
N THR A 81 25.64 1.16 -3.74
CA THR A 81 24.62 2.07 -4.28
C THR A 81 23.48 2.28 -3.28
N ILE A 82 22.96 1.20 -2.68
CA ILE A 82 21.90 1.28 -1.66
C ILE A 82 22.38 2.11 -0.46
N LYS A 83 23.59 1.86 0.02
CA LYS A 83 24.18 2.62 1.14
C LYS A 83 24.34 4.10 0.81
N GLN A 84 24.81 4.44 -0.38
CA GLN A 84 25.02 5.83 -0.80
C GLN A 84 23.72 6.59 -1.04
N ASN A 85 22.66 5.90 -1.47
CA ASN A 85 21.36 6.51 -1.80
C ASN A 85 20.30 6.27 -0.72
N GLN A 86 20.70 5.80 0.48
CA GLN A 86 19.79 5.32 1.51
C GLN A 86 18.73 6.36 1.91
N GLU A 87 19.12 7.62 2.09
CA GLU A 87 18.19 8.69 2.46
C GLU A 87 17.16 8.96 1.36
N GLN A 88 17.60 9.01 0.10
CA GLN A 88 16.72 9.19 -1.05
C GLN A 88 15.73 8.02 -1.17
N PHE A 89 16.21 6.78 -1.09
CA PHE A 89 15.36 5.61 -1.19
C PHE A 89 14.37 5.53 -0.01
N ARG A 90 14.78 5.93 1.19
CA ARG A 90 13.87 6.04 2.34
C ARG A 90 12.75 7.05 2.07
N LYS A 91 13.04 8.23 1.53
CA LYS A 91 12.01 9.21 1.15
C LYS A 91 11.03 8.66 0.11
N GLU A 92 11.53 7.88 -0.85
CA GLU A 92 10.68 7.18 -1.83
C GLU A 92 9.74 6.17 -1.20
N ILE A 93 10.22 5.41 -0.21
CA ILE A 93 9.38 4.47 0.57
C ILE A 93 8.34 5.22 1.39
N GLU A 94 8.73 6.31 2.07
CA GLU A 94 7.82 7.16 2.84
C GLU A 94 6.73 7.79 1.96
N MET A 95 7.08 8.27 0.76
CA MET A 95 6.08 8.75 -0.19
C MET A 95 5.16 7.63 -0.65
N ALA A 96 5.72 6.46 -1.01
CA ALA A 96 4.95 5.31 -1.45
C ALA A 96 3.96 4.82 -0.37
N THR A 97 4.36 4.79 0.90
CA THR A 97 3.49 4.42 2.02
C THR A 97 2.41 5.46 2.28
N LYS A 98 2.76 6.76 2.30
CA LYS A 98 1.80 7.86 2.43
C LYS A 98 0.73 7.78 1.34
N THR A 99 1.13 7.68 0.07
CA THR A 99 0.19 7.55 -1.05
C THR A 99 -0.69 6.30 -0.91
N THR A 100 -0.14 5.17 -0.47
CA THR A 100 -0.92 3.95 -0.28
C THR A 100 -1.96 4.10 0.82
N PHE A 101 -1.59 4.68 1.95
CA PHE A 101 -2.50 4.90 3.08
C PHE A 101 -3.59 5.91 2.71
N THR A 102 -3.23 7.06 2.12
CA THR A 102 -4.20 8.05 1.63
C THR A 102 -5.22 7.40 0.69
N ARG A 103 -4.76 6.59 -0.27
CA ARG A 103 -5.66 5.91 -1.20
C ARG A 103 -6.58 4.90 -0.52
N GLN A 104 -6.10 4.22 0.53
CA GLN A 104 -6.94 3.32 1.33
C GLN A 104 -8.05 4.10 2.04
N VAL A 105 -7.71 5.23 2.66
CA VAL A 105 -8.71 6.10 3.30
C VAL A 105 -9.72 6.61 2.28
N GLU A 106 -9.27 7.14 1.13
CA GLU A 106 -10.14 7.61 0.06
C GLU A 106 -11.09 6.51 -0.43
N GLN A 107 -10.59 5.29 -0.62
CA GLN A 107 -11.40 4.16 -1.04
C GLN A 107 -12.52 3.86 -0.03
N VAL A 108 -12.18 3.71 1.26
CA VAL A 108 -13.17 3.38 2.30
C VAL A 108 -14.19 4.52 2.48
N VAL A 109 -13.75 5.78 2.40
CA VAL A 109 -14.66 6.94 2.45
C VAL A 109 -15.64 6.93 1.29
N ASN A 110 -15.17 6.69 0.07
CA ASN A 110 -16.03 6.61 -1.11
C ASN A 110 -17.02 5.43 -1.01
N GLU A 111 -16.55 4.25 -0.60
CA GLU A 111 -17.40 3.07 -0.39
C GLU A 111 -18.48 3.33 0.67
N LEU A 112 -18.12 3.95 1.79
CA LEU A 112 -19.08 4.35 2.83
C LEU A 112 -20.14 5.31 2.27
N GLY A 113 -19.71 6.36 1.56
CA GLY A 113 -20.62 7.33 0.94
C GLY A 113 -21.58 6.70 -0.07
N GLU A 114 -21.11 5.78 -0.89
CA GLU A 114 -21.93 5.04 -1.85
C GLU A 114 -22.92 4.09 -1.16
N CYS A 115 -22.52 3.41 -0.09
CA CYS A 115 -23.43 2.57 0.72
C CYS A 115 -24.56 3.42 1.31
N LEU A 116 -24.24 4.60 1.83
CA LEU A 116 -25.24 5.53 2.39
C LEU A 116 -26.24 6.01 1.34
N LYS A 117 -25.77 6.40 0.14
CA LYS A 117 -26.63 6.80 -0.98
C LYS A 117 -27.59 5.68 -1.40
N LYS A 118 -27.11 4.43 -1.38
CA LYS A 118 -27.91 3.24 -1.71
C LYS A 118 -28.80 2.76 -0.57
N LYS A 119 -28.71 3.40 0.61
CA LYS A 119 -29.40 3.00 1.85
C LYS A 119 -29.00 1.59 2.32
N ASP A 120 -27.80 1.13 1.97
CA ASP A 120 -27.25 -0.12 2.49
C ASP A 120 -26.64 0.10 3.87
N TYR A 121 -27.51 0.25 4.87
CA TYR A 121 -27.09 0.64 6.22
C TYR A 121 -26.23 -0.42 6.92
N LYS A 122 -26.36 -1.70 6.52
CA LYS A 122 -25.54 -2.79 7.08
C LYS A 122 -24.10 -2.67 6.59
N GLU A 123 -23.90 -2.50 5.28
CA GLU A 123 -22.54 -2.33 4.75
C GLU A 123 -21.95 -0.98 5.17
N SER A 124 -22.76 0.09 5.23
CA SER A 124 -22.33 1.38 5.79
C SER A 124 -21.78 1.25 7.21
N TRP A 125 -22.38 0.42 8.08
CA TRP A 125 -21.88 0.22 9.44
C TRP A 125 -20.48 -0.40 9.45
N THR A 126 -20.29 -1.43 8.63
CA THR A 126 -18.99 -2.09 8.45
C THR A 126 -17.93 -1.10 7.95
N LYS A 127 -18.24 -0.33 6.90
CA LYS A 127 -17.32 0.65 6.29
C LYS A 127 -17.01 1.82 7.21
N ALA A 128 -17.98 2.28 8.00
CA ALA A 128 -17.74 3.28 9.04
C ALA A 128 -16.79 2.76 10.13
N GLY A 129 -16.95 1.49 10.54
CA GLY A 129 -16.01 0.82 11.44
C GLY A 129 -14.60 0.73 10.86
N GLU A 130 -14.48 0.31 9.60
CA GLU A 130 -13.20 0.25 8.87
C GLU A 130 -12.52 1.63 8.82
N LEU A 131 -13.27 2.67 8.46
CA LEU A 131 -12.78 4.05 8.44
C LEU A 131 -12.30 4.50 9.83
N ASN A 132 -13.10 4.25 10.88
CA ASN A 132 -12.71 4.60 12.26
C ASN A 132 -11.39 3.94 12.67
N SER A 133 -11.22 2.66 12.33
CA SER A 133 -9.99 1.93 12.60
C SER A 133 -8.80 2.49 11.83
N LEU A 134 -8.98 2.93 10.58
CA LEU A 134 -7.92 3.57 9.79
C LEU A 134 -7.53 4.93 10.38
N LEU A 135 -8.50 5.78 10.73
CA LEU A 135 -8.23 7.13 11.25
C LEU A 135 -7.59 7.15 12.66
N LYS A 136 -7.57 6.01 13.36
CA LYS A 136 -6.87 5.84 14.65
C LYS A 136 -5.41 5.41 14.52
N LYS A 137 -4.97 4.99 13.33
CA LYS A 137 -3.59 4.57 13.10
C LYS A 137 -2.65 5.78 13.09
N GLU A 138 -1.39 5.56 13.45
CA GLU A 138 -0.37 6.61 13.42
C GLU A 138 -0.17 7.19 12.01
N GLU A 139 -0.31 6.35 10.98
CA GLU A 139 -0.26 6.74 9.57
C GLU A 139 -1.33 7.78 9.20
N ALA A 140 -2.42 7.90 9.97
CA ALA A 140 -3.44 8.93 9.76
C ALA A 140 -2.88 10.36 9.91
N LYS A 141 -1.81 10.54 10.71
CA LYS A 141 -1.11 11.83 10.85
C LYS A 141 -0.43 12.29 9.56
N THR A 142 -0.30 11.41 8.57
CA THR A 142 0.26 11.76 7.25
C THR A 142 -0.79 12.38 6.31
N LEU A 143 -2.08 12.29 6.64
CA LEU A 143 -3.13 12.98 5.92
C LEU A 143 -3.06 14.48 6.18
N ALA A 144 -3.60 15.28 5.26
CA ALA A 144 -3.78 16.71 5.50
C ALA A 144 -4.63 16.92 6.76
N PRO A 145 -4.20 17.74 7.75
CA PRO A 145 -4.91 17.90 9.02
C PRO A 145 -6.39 18.25 8.85
N GLN A 146 -6.70 19.16 7.92
CA GLN A 146 -8.08 19.56 7.60
C GLN A 146 -8.93 18.39 7.10
N LEU A 147 -8.36 17.51 6.27
CA LEU A 147 -9.07 16.33 5.78
C LEU A 147 -9.34 15.35 6.94
N LEU A 148 -8.35 15.12 7.80
CA LEU A 148 -8.51 14.22 8.96
C LEU A 148 -9.63 14.71 9.89
N GLU A 149 -9.65 16.00 10.21
CA GLU A 149 -10.69 16.60 11.05
C GLU A 149 -12.08 16.47 10.43
N GLN A 150 -12.22 16.76 9.14
CA GLN A 150 -13.49 16.63 8.41
C GLN A 150 -13.98 15.18 8.40
N LEU A 151 -13.11 14.21 8.10
CA LEU A 151 -13.48 12.80 8.11
C LEU A 151 -13.92 12.33 9.49
N GLN A 152 -13.23 12.76 10.56
CA GLN A 152 -13.62 12.44 11.92
C GLN A 152 -14.95 13.09 12.32
N TYR A 153 -15.21 14.31 11.87
CA TYR A 153 -16.46 15.01 12.11
C TYR A 153 -17.65 14.29 11.45
N GLU A 154 -17.56 13.98 10.16
CA GLU A 154 -18.60 13.26 9.42
C GLU A 154 -18.85 11.87 10.00
N LEU A 155 -17.79 11.16 10.41
CA LEU A 155 -17.93 9.84 11.01
C LEU A 155 -18.64 9.87 12.37
N LYS A 156 -18.38 10.91 13.19
CA LYS A 156 -19.15 11.14 14.43
C LYS A 156 -20.63 11.41 14.12
N GLY A 157 -20.91 12.23 13.10
CA GLY A 157 -22.27 12.49 12.61
C GLY A 157 -22.98 11.21 12.18
N TYR A 158 -22.31 10.35 11.41
CA TYR A 158 -22.84 9.04 11.01
C TYR A 158 -23.21 8.18 12.24
N TYR A 159 -22.29 8.04 13.21
CA TYR A 159 -22.58 7.22 14.41
C TYR A 159 -23.75 7.76 15.22
N PHE A 160 -23.89 9.09 15.32
CA PHE A 160 -25.04 9.71 15.97
C PHE A 160 -26.34 9.32 15.26
N ILE A 161 -26.43 9.52 13.94
CA ILE A 161 -27.62 9.18 13.15
C ILE A 161 -27.94 7.69 13.26
N ASN A 162 -26.93 6.82 13.18
CA ASN A 162 -27.12 5.38 13.30
C ASN A 162 -27.68 4.99 14.68
N SER A 163 -27.24 5.66 15.75
CA SER A 163 -27.77 5.42 17.10
C SER A 163 -29.24 5.83 17.24
N GLU A 164 -29.65 6.90 16.57
CA GLU A 164 -31.05 7.34 16.53
C GLU A 164 -31.92 6.37 15.73
N MET A 165 -31.41 5.89 14.59
CA MET A 165 -32.08 4.86 13.79
C MET A 165 -32.28 3.56 14.58
N GLU A 166 -31.28 3.13 15.35
CA GLU A 166 -31.39 1.95 16.21
C GLU A 166 -32.45 2.10 17.30
N LYS A 167 -32.53 3.27 17.93
CA LYS A 167 -33.61 3.58 18.89
C LYS A 167 -34.99 3.51 18.22
N LEU A 168 -35.11 4.01 16.99
CA LEU A 168 -36.35 3.96 16.23
C LEU A 168 -36.74 2.53 15.86
N ASN A 169 -35.78 1.72 15.40
CA ASN A 169 -35.99 0.31 15.08
C ASN A 169 -36.53 -0.48 16.28
N LYS A 170 -35.97 -0.26 17.47
CA LYS A 170 -36.46 -0.89 18.71
C LYS A 170 -37.92 -0.53 19.01
N ARG A 171 -38.32 0.72 18.77
CA ARG A 171 -39.72 1.16 18.95
C ARG A 171 -40.66 0.50 17.94
N PHE A 172 -40.25 0.40 16.67
CA PHE A 172 -41.03 -0.31 15.65
C PHE A 172 -41.17 -1.80 15.97
N TYR A 173 -40.09 -2.44 16.42
CA TYR A 173 -40.11 -3.82 16.86
C TYR A 173 -41.15 -4.04 17.97
N ALA A 174 -41.12 -3.23 19.04
CA ALA A 174 -42.08 -3.33 20.14
C ALA A 174 -43.54 -3.14 19.68
N LYS A 175 -43.79 -2.20 18.76
CA LYS A 175 -45.12 -2.02 18.15
C LYS A 175 -45.54 -3.25 17.34
N GLY A 176 -44.64 -3.82 16.55
CA GLY A 176 -44.87 -5.04 15.77
C GLY A 176 -45.22 -6.23 16.66
N THR A 177 -44.45 -6.45 17.72
CA THR A 177 -44.74 -7.49 18.73
C THR A 177 -46.15 -7.32 19.30
N LYS A 178 -46.53 -6.08 19.65
CA LYS A 178 -47.86 -5.84 20.22
C LYS A 178 -49.00 -6.16 19.26
N LEU A 179 -48.81 -5.87 17.97
CA LEU A 179 -49.80 -6.21 16.94
C LEU A 179 -49.94 -7.73 16.76
N ILE A 180 -48.83 -8.46 16.77
CA ILE A 180 -48.83 -9.93 16.69
C ILE A 180 -49.57 -10.54 17.89
N GLU A 181 -49.30 -10.07 19.10
CA GLU A 181 -50.02 -10.52 20.31
C GLU A 181 -51.54 -10.33 20.18
N LEU A 182 -51.98 -9.17 19.68
CA LEU A 182 -53.41 -8.87 19.53
C LEU A 182 -54.08 -9.72 18.46
N ALA A 183 -53.35 -10.17 17.43
CA ALA A 183 -53.88 -11.01 16.36
C ALA A 183 -54.00 -12.50 16.74
N GLN A 184 -53.43 -12.90 17.88
CA GLN A 184 -53.49 -14.27 18.41
C GLN A 184 -54.60 -14.46 19.47
N VAL A 185 -55.42 -13.43 19.68
CA VAL A 185 -56.64 -13.43 20.52
C VAL A 185 -57.85 -13.67 19.64
#